data_AF-A0A2E0TZN2-F1
#
_entry.id   AF-A0A2E0TZN2-F1
#
_cell.length_a   1.000
_cell.length_b   1.000
_cell.length_c   1.000
_cell.angle_alpha   90.00
_cell.angle_beta   90.00
_cell.angle_gamma   90.00
#
_symmetry.space_group_name_H-M   'P 1'
#
loop_
_entity.id
_entity.type
_entity.pdbx_description
1 polymer ?
#
loop_
_entity_poly.entity_id
_entity_poly.type
_entity_poly.pdbx_seq_one_letter_code
_entity_poly.pdbx_strand_id
1 'polypeptide(L)'
;MLNNFPPLETNEKKKIINLVLDKLKSNSVNSVSFGTEAGVFNKVGFETIVCGPGSIEQAHKPNEYVEEKQLKKCDEFLTKIIDFLY
;
A
#
# COMPACT_ATOMS: atom_id res chain seq x y z
N MET A 1 17.30 -22.74 -4.58
CA MET A 1 15.85 -22.56 -4.83
C MET A 1 15.67 -21.12 -5.29
N LEU A 2 15.27 -20.87 -6.53
CA LEU A 2 14.92 -19.51 -6.97
C LEU A 2 13.50 -19.24 -6.48
N ASN A 3 13.33 -18.25 -5.61
CA ASN A 3 12.02 -17.87 -5.10
C ASN A 3 11.27 -17.15 -6.23
N ASN A 4 10.20 -17.75 -6.76
CA ASN A 4 9.45 -17.23 -7.92
C ASN A 4 8.32 -16.28 -7.48
N PHE A 5 8.53 -15.56 -6.38
CA PHE A 5 7.53 -14.63 -5.84
C PHE A 5 7.60 -13.32 -6.64
N PRO A 6 6.54 -12.93 -7.36
CA PRO A 6 6.60 -11.79 -8.29
C PRO A 6 6.79 -10.47 -7.54
N PRO A 7 7.64 -9.55 -8.05
CA PRO A 7 7.71 -8.20 -7.51
C PRO A 7 6.41 -7.45 -7.79
N LEU A 8 6.12 -6.44 -6.96
CA LEU A 8 5.08 -5.47 -7.28
C LEU A 8 5.70 -4.35 -8.12
N GLU A 9 5.33 -4.29 -9.40
CA GLU A 9 5.64 -3.17 -10.29
C GLU A 9 4.34 -2.51 -10.74
N THR A 10 3.99 -1.40 -10.10
CA THR A 10 2.83 -0.60 -10.49
C THR A 10 3.33 0.61 -11.26
N ASN A 11 3.07 0.62 -12.57
CA ASN A 11 3.43 1.73 -13.44
C ASN A 11 2.89 3.06 -12.89
N GLU A 12 3.79 4.02 -12.66
CA GLU A 12 3.50 5.35 -12.09
C GLU A 12 2.41 6.13 -12.84
N LYS A 13 2.16 5.81 -14.11
CA LYS A 13 1.10 6.42 -14.93
C LYS A 13 -0.29 5.82 -14.67
N LYS A 14 -0.41 4.77 -13.85
CA LYS A 14 -1.70 4.15 -13.55
C LYS A 14 -2.59 5.07 -12.71
N LYS A 15 -3.88 5.08 -13.03
CA LYS A 15 -4.88 5.94 -12.38
C LYS A 15 -4.98 5.66 -10.87
N ILE A 16 -4.77 4.41 -10.46
CA ILE A 16 -4.83 4.00 -9.05
C ILE A 16 -3.81 4.77 -8.18
N ILE A 17 -2.61 5.06 -8.70
CA ILE A 17 -1.58 5.78 -7.93
C ILE A 17 -2.04 7.20 -7.66
N ASN A 18 -2.50 7.91 -8.69
CA ASN A 18 -2.98 9.28 -8.55
C ASN A 18 -4.18 9.38 -7.61
N LEU A 19 -5.14 8.45 -7.72
CA LEU A 19 -6.29 8.37 -6.82
C LEU A 19 -5.84 8.24 -5.37
N VAL A 20 -4.92 7.30 -5.10
CA VAL A 20 -4.47 7.00 -3.74
C VAL A 20 -3.65 8.15 -3.17
N LEU A 21 -2.76 8.76 -3.95
CA LEU A 21 -2.00 9.94 -3.55
C LEU A 21 -2.93 11.10 -3.17
N ASP A 22 -3.99 11.36 -3.97
CA ASP A 22 -5.00 12.38 -3.63
C ASP A 22 -5.71 12.07 -2.31
N LYS A 23 -6.16 10.82 -2.09
CA LYS A 23 -6.89 10.45 -0.87
C LYS A 23 -6.01 10.43 0.37
N LEU A 24 -4.75 10.03 0.23
CA LEU A 24 -3.74 10.07 1.30
C LEU A 24 -3.20 11.48 1.57
N LYS A 25 -3.41 12.43 0.65
CA LYS A 25 -2.73 13.74 0.66
C LYS A 25 -1.21 13.58 0.73
N SER A 26 -0.70 12.64 -0.07
CA SER A 26 0.73 12.34 -0.21
C SER A 26 1.20 12.70 -1.62
N ASN A 27 2.50 12.99 -1.77
CA ASN A 27 3.11 13.31 -3.05
C ASN A 27 4.20 12.30 -3.45
N SER A 28 4.35 11.20 -2.70
CA SER A 28 5.41 10.21 -2.95
C SER A 28 4.91 8.77 -2.89
N VAL A 29 5.56 7.94 -3.70
CA VAL A 29 5.48 6.48 -3.68
C VAL A 29 6.86 5.97 -3.26
N ASN A 30 6.90 4.95 -2.42
CA ASN A 30 8.13 4.31 -1.97
C ASN A 30 8.12 2.84 -2.36
N SER A 31 9.30 2.25 -2.50
CA SER A 31 9.49 0.81 -2.63
C SER A 31 10.23 0.27 -1.42
N VAL A 32 9.99 -0.99 -1.08
CA VAL A 32 10.65 -1.70 0.01
C VAL A 32 11.11 -3.06 -0.47
N SER A 33 12.22 -3.57 0.07
CA SER A 33 12.81 -4.86 -0.35
C SER A 33 12.16 -6.05 0.37
N PHE A 34 10.82 -6.13 0.33
CA PHE A 34 10.03 -7.23 0.91
C PHE A 34 8.93 -7.68 -0.06
N GLY A 35 8.58 -8.96 -0.02
CA GLY A 35 7.50 -9.52 -0.84
C GLY A 35 6.13 -9.31 -0.21
N THR A 36 5.13 -8.98 -1.03
CA THR A 36 3.71 -8.98 -0.67
C THR A 36 2.88 -9.65 -1.77
N GLU A 37 1.69 -10.14 -1.45
CA GLU A 37 0.77 -10.77 -2.40
C GLU A 37 0.37 -9.83 -3.55
N ALA A 38 0.60 -8.53 -3.40
CA ALA A 38 0.33 -7.52 -4.42
C ALA A 38 1.04 -7.80 -5.76
N GLY A 39 2.23 -8.38 -5.75
CA GLY A 39 2.91 -8.78 -6.99
C GLY A 39 2.13 -9.85 -7.77
N VAL A 40 1.47 -10.76 -7.05
CA VAL A 40 0.62 -11.81 -7.65
C VAL A 40 -0.64 -11.18 -8.24
N PHE A 41 -1.32 -10.29 -7.50
CA PHE A 41 -2.51 -9.58 -7.98
C PHE A 41 -2.21 -8.71 -9.21
N ASN A 42 -1.08 -8.02 -9.20
CA ASN A 42 -0.62 -7.22 -10.35
C ASN A 42 -0.39 -8.10 -11.58
N LYS A 43 0.29 -9.25 -11.40
CA LYS A 43 0.58 -10.20 -12.49
C LYS A 43 -0.68 -10.79 -13.13
N VAL A 44 -1.78 -10.95 -12.37
CA VAL A 44 -3.06 -11.43 -12.93
C VAL A 44 -3.95 -10.31 -13.48
N GLY A 45 -3.44 -9.07 -13.55
CA GLY A 45 -4.06 -7.96 -14.28
C GLY A 45 -4.73 -6.88 -13.43
N PHE A 46 -4.70 -6.98 -12.10
CA PHE A 46 -5.24 -5.94 -11.24
C PHE A 46 -4.27 -4.75 -11.13
N GLU A 47 -4.78 -3.52 -11.13
CA GLU A 47 -4.00 -2.38 -10.67
C GLU A 47 -3.88 -2.47 -9.15
N THR A 48 -2.67 -2.69 -8.64
CA THR A 48 -2.46 -2.98 -7.21
C THR A 48 -1.50 -1.98 -6.60
N ILE A 49 -1.78 -1.59 -5.36
CA ILE A 49 -0.90 -0.79 -4.52
C ILE A 49 -0.89 -1.41 -3.12
N VAL A 50 0.15 -1.11 -2.33
CA VAL A 50 0.21 -1.48 -0.92
C VAL A 50 0.33 -0.18 -0.12
N CYS A 51 -0.62 0.04 0.79
CA CYS A 51 -0.59 1.13 1.74
C CYS A 51 -1.30 0.72 3.03
N GLY A 52 -0.87 1.25 4.17
CA GLY A 52 -1.46 0.95 5.46
C GLY A 52 -0.80 1.72 6.60
N PRO A 53 -1.38 1.68 7.80
CA PRO A 53 -0.82 2.30 8.99
C PRO A 53 0.39 1.51 9.50
N GLY A 54 1.22 2.15 10.32
CA GLY A 54 2.45 1.56 10.87
C GLY A 54 3.71 2.02 10.12
N SER A 55 4.83 1.32 10.38
CA SER A 55 6.11 1.58 9.74
C SER A 55 6.85 0.27 9.47
N ILE A 56 7.40 0.14 8.27
CA ILE A 56 8.21 -1.01 7.90
C ILE A 56 9.49 -1.12 8.74
N GLU A 57 9.94 -0.01 9.31
CA GLU A 57 11.16 0.03 10.14
C GLU A 57 11.02 -0.77 11.44
N GLN A 58 9.81 -1.06 11.88
CA GLN A 58 9.52 -1.82 13.10
C GLN A 58 8.73 -3.12 12.89
N ALA A 59 8.38 -3.45 11.65
CA ALA A 59 7.71 -4.71 11.33
C ALA A 59 8.60 -5.92 11.68
N HIS A 60 8.01 -6.96 12.29
CA HIS A 60 8.69 -8.18 12.72
C HIS A 60 9.84 -7.95 13.73
N LYS A 61 9.81 -6.84 14.48
CA LYS A 61 10.76 -6.57 15.56
C LYS A 61 10.06 -6.70 16.92
N PRO A 62 10.80 -6.95 18.01
CA PRO A 62 10.22 -6.87 19.36
C PRO A 62 9.53 -5.53 19.60
N ASN A 63 8.38 -5.54 20.28
CA ASN A 63 7.56 -4.36 20.54
C ASN A 63 7.01 -3.68 19.28
N GLU A 64 6.76 -4.45 18.21
CA GLU A 64 6.01 -3.97 17.05
C GLU A 64 4.66 -3.38 17.48
N TYR A 65 4.34 -2.18 16.97
CA TYR A 65 3.10 -1.48 17.29
C TYR A 65 2.61 -0.66 16.09
N VAL A 66 1.37 -0.16 16.21
CA VAL A 66 0.80 0.85 15.32
C VAL A 66 0.18 1.92 16.22
N GLU A 67 0.42 3.20 15.93
CA GLU A 67 -0.19 4.26 16.72
C GLU A 67 -1.69 4.36 16.44
N GLU A 68 -2.49 4.63 17.48
CA GLU A 68 -3.93 4.85 17.34
C GLU A 68 -4.24 5.96 16.32
N LYS A 69 -3.40 7.01 16.28
CA LYS A 69 -3.52 8.09 15.29
C LYS A 69 -3.32 7.60 13.85
N GLN A 70 -2.43 6.62 13.62
CA GLN A 70 -2.24 6.04 12.29
C GLN A 70 -3.46 5.20 11.88
N LEU A 71 -4.06 4.48 12.83
CA LEU A 71 -5.31 3.74 12.58
C LEU A 71 -6.45 4.69 12.19
N LYS A 72 -6.64 5.80 12.91
CA LYS A 72 -7.65 6.83 12.58
C LYS A 72 -7.44 7.39 11.17
N LYS A 73 -6.20 7.70 10.79
CA LYS A 73 -5.87 8.14 9.42
C LYS A 73 -6.18 7.09 8.36
N CYS A 74 -5.94 5.81 8.66
CA CYS A 74 -6.26 4.72 7.75
C CYS A 74 -7.78 4.62 7.53
N ASP A 75 -8.56 4.70 8.61
CA ASP A 75 -10.02 4.69 8.56
C ASP A 75 -10.59 5.86 7.73
N GLU A 76 -10.09 7.07 7.96
CA GLU A 76 -10.44 8.25 7.14
C GLU A 76 -10.08 8.06 5.67
N PHE A 77 -8.92 7.46 5.36
CA PHE A 77 -8.50 7.18 4.00
C PHE A 77 -9.43 6.15 3.32
N LEU A 78 -9.73 5.05 3.99
CA LEU A 78 -10.64 4.02 3.47
C LEU A 78 -12.04 4.59 3.21
N THR A 79 -12.55 5.40 4.14
CA THR A 79 -13.83 6.12 3.97
C THR A 79 -13.82 6.99 2.69
N LYS A 80 -12.77 7.80 2.49
CA LYS A 80 -12.62 8.62 1.27
C LYS A 80 -12.51 7.82 -0.03
N ILE A 81 -12.02 6.58 0.03
CA ILE A 81 -11.99 5.67 -1.12
C ILE A 81 -13.39 5.12 -1.38
N ILE A 82 -14.12 4.68 -0.35
CA ILE A 82 -15.50 4.20 -0.46
C ILE A 82 -16.40 5.32 -1.03
N ASP A 83 -16.33 6.53 -0.48
CA ASP A 83 -17.10 7.71 -0.93
C ASP A 83 -16.77 8.13 -2.38
N PHE A 84 -15.61 7.73 -2.90
CA PHE A 84 -15.26 7.99 -4.30
C PHE A 84 -15.84 6.93 -5.24
N LEU A 85 -16.06 5.71 -4.75
CA LEU A 85 -16.52 4.57 -5.55
C LEU A 85 -18.06 4.47 -5.63
N TYR A 86 -18.78 5.04 -4.66
CA TYR A 86 -20.24 5.00 -4.55
C TYR A 86 -20.83 6.41 -4.51
#